data_AF-A0A1L7CRR2-F1
#
_entry.id   AF-A0A1L7CRR2-F1
#
_cell.length_a   1.000
_cell.length_b   1.000
_cell.length_c   1.000
_cell.angle_alpha   90.00
_cell.angle_beta   90.00
_cell.angle_gamma   90.00
#
_symmetry.space_group_name_H-M   'P 1'
#
loop_
_entity.id
_entity.type
_entity.pdbx_description
1 polymer ?
#
loop_
_entity_poly.entity_id
_entity_poly.type
_entity_poly.pdbx_seq_one_letter_code
_entity_poly.pdbx_strand_id
1 'polypeptide(L)'
;MSASDTRGDATPVEIDAKTAKWADLCAKLSLVVIALGAVVGAIIWVAVDGALGEDLGALTWVAGGSGAIALISIRQALLAERI
;
A
#
# COMPACT_ATOMS: atom_id res chain seq x y z
N MET A 1 8.50 -26.39 45.25
CA MET A 1 9.04 -25.72 44.05
C MET A 1 8.16 -26.11 42.87
N SER A 2 7.18 -25.27 42.54
CA SER A 2 6.39 -25.41 41.31
C SER A 2 6.79 -24.24 40.42
N ALA A 3 7.33 -24.55 39.25
CA ALA A 3 7.79 -23.58 38.27
C ALA A 3 6.58 -22.80 37.76
N SER A 4 6.47 -21.54 38.17
CA SER A 4 5.55 -20.59 37.58
C SER A 4 5.92 -20.42 36.10
N ASP A 5 4.99 -20.81 35.25
CA ASP A 5 4.89 -20.57 33.82
C ASP A 5 5.15 -19.09 33.53
N THR A 6 6.41 -18.71 33.30
CA THR A 6 6.78 -17.42 32.71
C THR A 6 6.57 -17.50 31.21
N ARG A 7 5.32 -17.76 30.79
CA ARG A 7 4.87 -17.34 29.46
C ARG A 7 4.89 -15.83 29.53
N GLY A 8 5.95 -15.23 28.99
CA GLY A 8 6.03 -13.80 28.81
C GLY A 8 4.74 -13.37 28.14
N ASP A 9 3.91 -12.65 28.90
CA ASP A 9 2.75 -11.97 28.38
C ASP A 9 3.25 -11.09 27.24
N ALA A 10 3.09 -11.60 26.02
CA ALA A 10 3.12 -10.79 24.83
C ALA A 10 1.87 -9.91 24.95
N THR A 11 1.96 -8.88 25.79
CA THR A 11 0.99 -7.81 25.85
C THR A 11 0.87 -7.35 24.40
N PRO A 12 -0.28 -7.53 23.74
CA PRO A 12 -0.43 -7.13 22.37
C PRO A 12 -0.04 -5.66 22.33
N VAL A 13 1.05 -5.33 21.62
CA VAL A 13 1.49 -3.94 21.53
C VAL A 13 0.30 -3.17 21.00
N GLU A 14 -0.29 -2.36 21.88
CA GLU A 14 -1.55 -1.70 21.60
C GLU A 14 -1.26 -0.69 20.49
N ILE A 15 -1.72 -1.00 19.28
CA ILE A 15 -1.49 -0.13 18.14
C ILE A 15 -2.27 1.15 18.40
N ASP A 16 -1.53 2.22 18.66
CA ASP A 16 -2.07 3.57 18.82
C ASP A 16 -3.08 3.88 17.70
N ALA A 17 -4.25 4.40 18.08
CA ALA A 17 -5.38 4.59 17.17
C ALA A 17 -5.04 5.50 15.97
N LYS A 18 -4.10 6.44 16.16
CA LYS A 18 -3.61 7.30 15.08
C LYS A 18 -2.78 6.48 14.08
N THR A 19 -1.89 5.61 14.55
CA THR A 19 -1.10 4.71 13.68
C THR A 19 -1.99 3.75 12.90
N ALA A 20 -2.99 3.15 13.55
CA ALA A 20 -3.98 2.29 12.88
C ALA A 20 -4.74 3.04 11.76
N LYS A 21 -5.12 4.30 12.01
CA LYS A 21 -5.78 5.16 11.00
C LYS A 21 -4.86 5.43 9.79
N TRP A 22 -3.58 5.71 10.00
CA TRP A 22 -2.64 5.91 8.89
C TRP A 22 -2.40 4.64 8.08
N ALA A 23 -2.30 3.49 8.74
CA ALA A 23 -2.18 2.20 8.07
C ALA A 23 -3.41 1.87 7.21
N ASP A 24 -4.63 2.18 7.69
CA ASP A 24 -5.88 2.06 6.93
C ASP A 24 -5.94 3.04 5.75
N LEU A 25 -5.51 4.30 5.96
CA LEU A 25 -5.41 5.30 4.89
C LEU A 25 -4.45 4.88 3.78
N CYS A 26 -3.28 4.31 4.10
CA CYS A 26 -2.35 3.79 3.11
C CYS A 26 -2.97 2.68 2.25
N ALA A 27 -3.74 1.78 2.87
CA ALA A 27 -4.46 0.72 2.13
C ALA A 27 -5.51 1.33 1.19
N LYS A 28 -6.34 2.27 1.67
CA LYS A 28 -7.35 2.95 0.84
C LYS A 28 -6.72 3.74 -0.31
N LEU A 29 -5.65 4.49 -0.03
CA LEU A 29 -4.91 5.25 -1.04
C LEU A 29 -4.31 4.33 -2.09
N SER A 30 -3.81 3.15 -1.72
CA SER A 30 -3.25 2.20 -2.69
C SER A 30 -4.31 1.76 -3.72
N LEU A 31 -5.54 1.49 -3.28
CA LEU A 31 -6.66 1.14 -4.16
C LEU A 31 -7.05 2.31 -5.07
N VAL A 32 -7.09 3.53 -4.52
CA VAL A 32 -7.40 4.74 -5.29
C VAL A 32 -6.33 4.99 -6.36
N VAL A 33 -5.05 4.85 -6.03
CA VAL A 33 -3.94 5.01 -6.98
C VAL A 33 -4.01 3.96 -8.08
N ILE A 34 -4.33 2.70 -7.76
CA ILE A 34 -4.51 1.64 -8.76
C ILE A 34 -5.68 1.96 -9.69
N ALA A 35 -6.85 2.31 -9.13
CA ALA A 35 -8.04 2.61 -9.91
C ALA A 35 -7.84 3.82 -10.83
N LEU A 36 -7.29 4.92 -10.30
CA LEU A 36 -6.99 6.11 -11.08
C LEU A 36 -5.92 5.83 -12.14
N GLY A 37 -4.83 5.14 -11.78
CA GLY A 37 -3.76 4.78 -12.71
C GLY A 37 -4.28 3.90 -13.86
N ALA A 38 -5.13 2.92 -13.56
CA ALA A 38 -5.76 2.07 -14.57
C ALA A 38 -6.60 2.89 -15.56
N VAL A 39 -7.48 3.75 -15.05
CA VAL A 39 -8.36 4.61 -15.87
C VAL A 39 -7.55 5.59 -16.70
N VAL A 40 -6.61 6.31 -16.09
CA VAL A 40 -5.78 7.31 -16.80
C VAL A 40 -4.92 6.63 -17.86
N GLY A 41 -4.29 5.49 -17.54
CA GLY A 41 -3.50 4.75 -18.52
C GLY A 41 -4.34 4.22 -19.69
N ALA A 42 -5.56 3.76 -19.44
CA ALA A 42 -6.49 3.35 -20.50
C ALA A 42 -6.93 4.54 -21.37
N ILE A 43 -7.18 5.70 -20.78
CA ILE A 43 -7.49 6.93 -21.53
C ILE A 43 -6.30 7.32 -22.42
N ILE A 44 -5.08 7.32 -21.88
CA ILE A 44 -3.87 7.66 -22.65
C ILE A 44 -3.67 6.68 -23.81
N TRP A 45 -3.85 5.39 -23.56
CA TRP A 45 -3.75 4.34 -24.58
C TRP A 45 -4.68 4.61 -25.77
N VAL A 46 -5.93 4.97 -25.49
CA VAL A 46 -6.94 5.20 -26.54
C VAL A 46 -6.85 6.59 -27.17
N ALA A 47 -6.42 7.60 -26.41
CA ALA A 47 -6.40 8.98 -26.86
C ALA A 47 -5.18 9.33 -27.73
N VAL A 48 -4.09 8.58 -27.59
CA VAL A 48 -2.84 8.82 -28.33
C VAL A 48 -2.65 7.71 -29.36
N ASP A 49 -2.60 8.09 -30.62
CA ASP A 49 -2.49 7.12 -31.72
C ASP A 49 -1.11 6.46 -31.79
N GLY A 50 -1.12 5.17 -32.09
CA GLY A 50 0.07 4.36 -32.36
C GLY A 50 0.86 3.93 -31.11
N ALA A 51 2.07 3.43 -31.35
CA ALA A 51 2.92 2.80 -30.33
C ALA A 51 3.22 3.73 -29.13
N LEU A 52 3.23 5.04 -29.35
CA LEU A 52 3.48 6.01 -28.27
C LEU A 52 2.35 6.03 -27.23
N GLY A 53 1.10 5.82 -27.64
CA GLY A 53 -0.03 5.72 -26.71
C GLY A 53 0.02 4.45 -25.86
N GLU A 54 0.39 3.33 -26.49
CA GLU A 54 0.57 2.04 -25.80
C GLU A 54 1.70 2.13 -24.75
N ASP A 55 2.85 2.70 -25.12
CA ASP A 55 3.99 2.87 -24.22
C ASP A 55 3.66 3.79 -23.03
N LEU A 56 2.99 4.92 -23.27
CA LEU A 56 2.60 5.85 -22.20
C LEU A 56 1.50 5.28 -21.30
N GLY A 57 0.55 4.54 -21.88
CA GLY A 57 -0.48 3.82 -21.12
C GLY A 57 0.13 2.77 -20.20
N ALA A 58 1.03 1.93 -20.74
CA ALA A 58 1.77 0.94 -19.98
C ALA A 58 2.65 1.59 -18.89
N LEU A 59 3.37 2.67 -19.20
CA LEU A 59 4.18 3.40 -18.23
C LEU A 59 3.31 3.94 -17.08
N THR A 60 2.12 4.46 -17.39
CA THR A 60 1.18 4.96 -16.40
C THR A 60 0.71 3.86 -15.45
N TRP A 61 0.42 2.66 -15.98
CA TRP A 61 0.05 1.50 -15.15
C TRP A 61 1.21 1.04 -14.27
N VAL A 62 2.43 1.00 -14.80
CA VAL A 62 3.63 0.64 -14.03
C VAL A 62 3.90 1.66 -12.92
N ALA A 63 3.78 2.95 -13.20
CA ALA A 63 3.94 4.01 -12.21
C ALA A 63 2.87 3.93 -11.11
N GLY A 64 1.60 3.72 -11.49
CA GLY A 64 0.50 3.52 -10.54
C GLY A 64 0.70 2.29 -9.65
N GLY A 65 1.09 1.15 -10.24
CA GLY A 65 1.41 -0.07 -9.51
C GLY A 65 2.57 0.12 -8.53
N SER A 66 3.63 0.80 -8.97
CA SER A 66 4.79 1.12 -8.13
C SER A 66 4.42 2.02 -6.95
N GLY A 67 3.56 3.02 -7.18
CA GLY A 67 3.02 3.89 -6.13
C GLY A 67 2.17 3.14 -5.11
N ALA A 68 1.35 2.19 -5.56
CA ALA A 68 0.56 1.33 -4.67
C ALA A 68 1.45 0.42 -3.82
N ILE A 69 2.50 -0.18 -4.41
CA ILE A 69 3.50 -0.96 -3.67
C ILE A 69 4.18 -0.09 -2.61
N ALA A 70 4.60 1.12 -2.95
CA ALA A 70 5.22 2.04 -2.00
C ALA A 70 4.30 2.35 -0.81
N LEU A 71 3.00 2.59 -1.06
CA LEU A 71 2.01 2.84 -0.01
C LEU A 71 1.82 1.63 0.92
N ILE A 72 1.80 0.42 0.36
CA ILE A 72 1.73 -0.80 1.17
C ILE A 72 3.03 -1.02 1.95
N SER A 73 4.20 -0.73 1.38
CA SER A 73 5.47 -0.79 2.10
C SER A 73 5.52 0.18 3.27
N ILE A 74 5.02 1.41 3.10
CA ILE A 74 4.87 2.39 4.20
C ILE A 74 3.93 1.84 5.28
N ARG A 75 2.81 1.23 4.88
CA ARG A 75 1.89 0.58 5.82
C ARG A 75 2.60 -0.50 6.64
N GLN A 76 3.41 -1.35 6.01
CA GLN A 76 4.17 -2.38 6.73
C GLN A 76 5.20 -1.76 7.67
N ALA A 77 5.92 -0.72 7.24
CA ALA A 77 6.88 -0.01 8.09
C ALA A 77 6.21 0.60 9.34
N LEU A 78 5.06 1.26 9.18
CA LEU A 78 4.30 1.85 10.29
C LEU A 78 3.83 0.80 11.31
N LEU A 79 3.50 -0.41 10.86
CA LEU A 79 3.09 -1.51 11.73
C LEU A 79 4.31 -2.24 12.35
N ALA A 80 5.44 -2.30 11.64
CA ALA A 80 6.66 -2.98 12.06
C ALA A 80 7.48 -2.17 13.08
N GLU A 81 7.43 -0.83 13.07
CA GLU A 81 8.05 0.05 14.09
C GLU A 81 7.50 -0.18 15.52
N ARG A 82 6.54 -1.08 15.69
CA ARG A 82 5.84 -1.35 16.96
C ARG A 82 6.03 -2.78 17.47
N ILE A 83 6.86 -3.61 16.84
CA ILE A 83 7.22 -4.96 17.32
C ILE A 83 8.54 -4.88 18.10
#